data_AF-A0A1I2XTL1-F1
#
_entry.id   AF-A0A1I2XTL1-F1
#
_cell.length_a   1.000
_cell.length_b   1.000
_cell.length_c   1.000
_cell.angle_alpha   90.00
_cell.angle_beta   90.00
_cell.angle_gamma   90.00
#
_symmetry.space_group_name_H-M   'P 1'
#
loop_
_entity.id
_entity.type
_entity.pdbx_description
1 polymer ?
#
loop_
_entity_poly.entity_id
_entity_poly.type
_entity_poly.pdbx_seq_one_letter_code
_entity_poly.pdbx_strand_id
1 'polypeptide(L)'
;MKKTIYSAVLVLAAITARAQTPVLETREPLADAILIGDDLMVYTKKEALGQFLYRADKSSGQLVRDTQLNAGAINAVVGTDPATGEFYVYQQTGSKAGRIAIYLPVEDGFTKTGELPVPRFKNNSEQLGMHLTSDRQRLYLSAELGKSEGYEDLYLSQWQNGRWTKPQLLAKAVNTRSPEFAPFVAEGTLYFSRKEGEASYTYAVALEDGKPKGEPVRLPAPKNQDGVFQASYRKVGERELWMSGKDGLQTVYLLGPSLEAGANSLTDAAAAVAPAPEQNVPRAENTEEVAPPALALTAAAQDMAPLVPESPTVRETAPGGDVIAEVFEGQQLYYALNQVFMGPAEERALRAFLKNLPSAASITITGYSDAIGSTRAKERVSRQRAALVKGYINQHFAGRRFTLVTKHQVLTERGKSARRVDLQVR
;
A
#
# COMPACT_ATOMS: atom_id res chain seq x y z
N MET A 1 29.36 -30.66 59.80
CA MET A 1 29.45 -29.82 58.58
C MET A 1 28.59 -30.44 57.49
N LYS A 2 27.54 -29.73 57.03
CA LYS A 2 26.61 -30.19 55.99
C LYS A 2 27.25 -29.96 54.61
N LYS A 3 27.25 -30.97 53.74
CA LYS A 3 27.56 -30.83 52.30
C LYS A 3 26.24 -30.58 51.56
N THR A 4 26.08 -29.40 51.00
CA THR A 4 24.96 -29.06 50.12
C THR A 4 25.39 -29.33 48.68
N ILE A 5 24.73 -30.28 48.01
CA ILE A 5 24.88 -30.54 46.58
C ILE A 5 23.91 -29.60 45.87
N TYR A 6 24.42 -28.70 45.03
CA TYR A 6 23.59 -27.91 44.12
C TYR A 6 23.37 -28.71 42.84
N SER A 7 22.13 -29.17 42.62
CA SER A 7 21.67 -29.65 41.32
C SER A 7 21.49 -28.44 40.39
N ALA A 8 22.38 -28.28 39.42
CA ALA A 8 22.18 -27.36 38.32
C ALA A 8 21.17 -27.98 37.34
N VAL A 9 19.93 -27.47 37.35
CA VAL A 9 18.97 -27.75 36.28
C VAL A 9 19.39 -26.91 35.08
N LEU A 10 20.03 -27.55 34.10
CA LEU A 10 20.31 -26.97 32.81
C LEU A 10 19.00 -27.00 31.99
N VAL A 11 18.25 -25.91 32.01
CA VAL A 11 17.14 -25.72 31.07
C VAL A 11 17.77 -25.41 29.71
N LEU A 12 17.87 -26.42 28.84
CA LEU A 12 18.12 -26.21 27.42
C LEU A 12 16.88 -25.50 26.84
N ALA A 13 16.94 -24.18 26.72
CA ALA A 13 16.07 -23.48 25.78
C ALA A 13 16.54 -23.85 24.37
N ALA A 14 15.83 -24.75 23.70
CA ALA A 14 15.98 -24.93 22.26
C ALA A 14 15.58 -23.60 21.60
N ILE A 15 16.57 -22.81 21.20
CA ILE A 15 16.36 -21.67 20.31
C ILE A 15 16.04 -22.30 18.95
N THR A 16 14.77 -22.57 18.69
CA THR A 16 14.33 -22.83 17.32
C THR A 16 14.59 -21.55 16.53
N ALA A 17 15.56 -21.61 15.62
CA ALA A 17 15.85 -20.50 14.72
C ALA A 17 14.57 -20.17 13.94
N ARG A 18 13.99 -18.99 14.19
CA ARG A 18 12.83 -18.50 13.45
C ARG A 18 13.34 -17.97 12.10
N ALA A 19 13.09 -18.71 11.03
CA ALA A 19 13.44 -18.27 9.69
C ALA A 19 12.37 -17.30 9.17
N GLN A 20 12.81 -16.13 8.69
CA GLN A 20 12.01 -15.33 7.77
C GLN A 20 12.08 -15.99 6.40
N THR A 21 10.93 -16.28 5.79
CA THR A 21 10.85 -16.90 4.47
C THR A 21 9.99 -16.05 3.55
N PRO A 22 10.49 -15.64 2.37
CA PRO A 22 9.62 -15.13 1.32
C PRO A 22 8.74 -16.29 0.82
N VAL A 23 7.43 -16.18 1.02
CA VAL A 23 6.45 -17.22 0.63
C VAL A 23 5.80 -16.92 -0.72
N LEU A 24 5.90 -15.68 -1.20
CA LEU A 24 5.48 -15.27 -2.53
C LEU A 24 6.27 -14.02 -2.96
N GLU A 25 6.75 -14.03 -4.20
CA GLU A 25 7.27 -12.85 -4.89
C GLU A 25 6.53 -12.66 -6.22
N THR A 26 6.04 -11.46 -6.48
CA THR A 26 5.24 -11.19 -7.68
C THR A 26 5.31 -9.73 -8.12
N ARG A 27 5.15 -9.50 -9.42
CA ARG A 27 4.89 -8.16 -9.99
C ARG A 27 3.42 -7.93 -10.32
N GLU A 28 2.58 -8.93 -10.10
CA GLU A 28 1.14 -8.78 -10.21
C GLU A 28 0.61 -8.00 -8.99
N PRO A 29 -0.37 -7.10 -9.19
CA PRO A 29 -0.83 -6.23 -8.12
C PRO A 29 -1.58 -7.01 -7.03
N LEU A 30 -0.92 -7.19 -5.90
CA LEU A 30 -1.42 -7.79 -4.67
C LEU A 30 -1.94 -6.70 -3.72
N ALA A 31 -3.13 -6.91 -3.18
CA ALA A 31 -3.76 -6.04 -2.18
C ALA A 31 -3.46 -6.51 -0.75
N ASP A 32 -3.44 -7.83 -0.51
CA ASP A 32 -3.18 -8.40 0.81
C ASP A 32 -2.83 -9.90 0.72
N ALA A 33 -2.26 -10.44 1.80
CA ALA A 33 -2.07 -11.88 2.02
C ALA A 33 -2.38 -12.20 3.49
N ILE A 34 -3.10 -13.30 3.73
CA ILE A 34 -3.52 -13.72 5.07
C ILE A 34 -3.30 -15.23 5.22
N LEU A 35 -2.75 -15.63 6.36
CA LEU A 35 -2.69 -17.02 6.81
C LEU A 35 -3.95 -17.33 7.63
N ILE A 36 -4.68 -18.36 7.23
CA ILE A 36 -5.85 -18.90 7.93
C ILE A 36 -5.45 -20.23 8.56
N GLY A 37 -5.72 -20.39 9.85
CA GLY A 37 -5.25 -21.56 10.59
C GLY A 37 -3.74 -21.68 10.49
N ASP A 38 -3.26 -22.89 10.17
CA ASP A 38 -1.84 -23.19 10.20
C ASP A 38 -1.13 -23.21 8.83
N ASP A 39 -1.84 -23.36 7.73
CA ASP A 39 -1.23 -23.63 6.42
C ASP A 39 -1.93 -22.94 5.24
N LEU A 40 -3.15 -22.45 5.44
CA LEU A 40 -3.97 -21.92 4.37
C LEU A 40 -3.64 -20.45 4.09
N MET A 41 -2.77 -20.23 3.10
CA MET A 41 -2.51 -18.89 2.55
C MET A 41 -3.61 -18.47 1.58
N VAL A 42 -4.22 -17.31 1.84
CA VAL A 42 -5.17 -16.64 0.96
C VAL A 42 -4.61 -15.29 0.54
N TYR A 43 -4.59 -15.07 -0.78
CA TYR A 43 -4.05 -13.88 -1.42
C TYR A 43 -5.17 -13.07 -2.02
N THR A 44 -5.11 -11.75 -1.88
CA THR A 44 -6.09 -10.84 -2.45
C THR A 44 -5.43 -10.09 -3.60
N LYS A 45 -5.79 -10.39 -4.85
CA LYS A 45 -5.22 -9.74 -6.05
C LYS A 45 -6.15 -8.68 -6.61
N LYS A 46 -5.59 -7.56 -7.05
CA LYS A 46 -6.30 -6.52 -7.79
C LYS A 46 -6.26 -6.84 -9.27
N GLU A 47 -7.37 -6.62 -9.95
CA GLU A 47 -7.54 -6.86 -11.38
C GLU A 47 -8.33 -5.72 -12.01
N ALA A 48 -8.35 -5.66 -13.34
CA ALA A 48 -9.05 -4.62 -14.08
C ALA A 48 -10.55 -4.54 -13.72
N LEU A 49 -11.17 -5.68 -13.40
CA LEU A 49 -12.61 -5.78 -13.11
C LEU A 49 -12.94 -5.95 -11.63
N GLY A 50 -11.95 -5.90 -10.73
CA GLY A 50 -12.22 -6.13 -9.32
C GLY A 50 -11.03 -6.52 -8.46
N GLN A 51 -11.36 -7.09 -7.31
CA GLN A 51 -10.41 -7.64 -6.35
C GLN A 51 -10.89 -9.03 -5.95
N PHE A 52 -10.03 -10.03 -6.14
CA PHE A 52 -10.40 -11.44 -6.00
C PHE A 52 -9.45 -12.19 -5.08
N LEU A 53 -9.98 -13.21 -4.43
CA LEU A 53 -9.25 -14.11 -3.56
C LEU A 53 -8.66 -15.28 -4.35
N TYR A 54 -7.41 -15.59 -4.05
CA TYR A 54 -6.60 -16.63 -4.66
C TYR A 54 -6.01 -17.51 -3.57
N ARG A 55 -5.74 -18.77 -3.93
CA ARG A 55 -5.01 -19.73 -3.09
C ARG A 55 -3.94 -20.40 -3.93
N ALA A 56 -2.90 -20.91 -3.28
CA ALA A 56 -1.97 -21.81 -3.95
C ALA A 56 -2.67 -23.14 -4.24
N ASP A 57 -2.57 -23.61 -5.47
CA ASP A 57 -2.90 -24.97 -5.82
C ASP A 57 -1.90 -25.92 -5.14
N LYS A 58 -2.41 -26.94 -4.44
CA LYS A 58 -1.56 -27.83 -3.63
C LYS A 58 -0.59 -28.66 -4.47
N SER A 59 -0.90 -28.90 -5.76
CA SER A 59 -0.08 -29.76 -6.64
C SER A 59 1.01 -28.99 -7.39
N SER A 60 0.71 -27.76 -7.80
CA SER A 60 1.58 -26.93 -8.64
C SER A 60 2.22 -25.75 -7.89
N GLY A 61 1.67 -25.37 -6.73
CA GLY A 61 2.02 -24.15 -6.00
C GLY A 61 1.55 -22.85 -6.67
N GLN A 62 0.92 -22.93 -7.85
CA GLN A 62 0.46 -21.76 -8.58
C GLN A 62 -0.75 -21.12 -7.89
N LEU A 63 -0.84 -19.78 -7.93
CA LEU A 63 -2.02 -19.09 -7.45
C LEU A 63 -3.22 -19.30 -8.39
N VAL A 64 -4.28 -19.90 -7.86
CA VAL A 64 -5.56 -20.14 -8.54
C VAL A 64 -6.65 -19.30 -7.89
N ARG A 65 -7.50 -18.68 -8.73
CA ARG A 65 -8.64 -17.89 -8.25
C ARG A 65 -9.63 -18.80 -7.56
N ASP A 66 -10.01 -18.46 -6.33
CA ASP A 66 -10.95 -19.29 -5.58
C ASP A 66 -12.39 -19.14 -6.09
N THR A 67 -13.13 -20.23 -6.24
CA THR A 67 -14.50 -20.19 -6.76
C THR A 67 -15.57 -20.05 -5.68
N GLN A 68 -15.26 -20.35 -4.41
CA GLN A 68 -16.21 -20.34 -3.29
C GLN A 68 -16.17 -19.02 -2.50
N LEU A 69 -15.00 -18.38 -2.44
CA LEU A 69 -14.77 -17.16 -1.65
C LEU A 69 -15.05 -15.87 -2.44
N ASN A 70 -15.16 -15.95 -3.76
CA ASN A 70 -15.40 -14.81 -4.65
C ASN A 70 -16.88 -14.70 -5.03
N ALA A 71 -17.65 -13.89 -4.31
CA ALA A 71 -19.09 -13.68 -4.55
C ALA A 71 -19.43 -12.31 -5.16
N GLY A 72 -18.42 -11.46 -5.38
CA GLY A 72 -18.60 -10.11 -5.92
C GLY A 72 -17.40 -9.60 -6.71
N ALA A 73 -17.46 -8.33 -7.09
CA ALA A 73 -16.35 -7.65 -7.77
C ALA A 73 -15.26 -7.20 -6.77
N ILE A 74 -15.56 -7.14 -5.48
CA ILE A 74 -14.59 -6.83 -4.44
C ILE A 74 -14.71 -7.91 -3.36
N ASN A 75 -13.60 -8.61 -3.14
CA ASN A 75 -13.48 -9.66 -2.14
C ASN A 75 -12.18 -9.43 -1.36
N ALA A 76 -12.24 -9.55 -0.05
CA ALA A 76 -11.08 -9.43 0.83
C ALA A 76 -11.31 -10.24 2.10
N VAL A 77 -10.30 -10.97 2.56
CA VAL A 77 -10.35 -11.54 3.91
C VAL A 77 -10.15 -10.38 4.89
N VAL A 78 -11.05 -10.24 5.85
CA VAL A 78 -11.09 -9.10 6.79
C VAL A 78 -10.93 -9.54 8.24
N GLY A 79 -10.69 -10.81 8.51
CA GLY A 79 -10.40 -11.28 9.86
C GLY A 79 -10.48 -12.79 9.97
N THR A 80 -10.01 -13.29 11.10
CA THR A 80 -9.99 -14.71 11.46
C THR A 80 -10.34 -14.85 12.93
N ASP A 81 -10.87 -16.01 13.30
CA ASP A 81 -10.97 -16.47 14.67
C ASP A 81 -10.12 -17.74 14.82
N PRO A 82 -8.89 -17.63 15.35
CA PRO A 82 -8.03 -18.79 15.56
C PRO A 82 -8.61 -19.83 16.51
N ALA A 83 -9.53 -19.46 17.41
CA ALA A 83 -10.10 -20.41 18.38
C ALA A 83 -11.12 -21.35 17.72
N THR A 84 -11.84 -20.88 16.71
CA THR A 84 -12.86 -21.65 15.99
C THR A 84 -12.39 -22.13 14.61
N GLY A 85 -11.31 -21.55 14.08
CA GLY A 85 -10.86 -21.74 12.70
C GLY A 85 -11.68 -20.96 11.66
N GLU A 86 -12.62 -20.12 12.09
CA GLU A 86 -13.42 -19.31 11.18
C GLU A 86 -12.62 -18.17 10.57
N PHE A 87 -13.04 -17.73 9.39
CA PHE A 87 -12.54 -16.51 8.78
C PHE A 87 -13.65 -15.73 8.09
N TYR A 88 -13.38 -14.45 7.87
CA TYR A 88 -14.38 -13.47 7.47
C TYR A 88 -13.99 -12.86 6.14
N VAL A 89 -14.91 -12.89 5.17
CA VAL A 89 -14.69 -12.36 3.83
C VAL A 89 -15.65 -11.22 3.58
N TYR A 90 -15.11 -10.02 3.40
CA TYR A 90 -15.87 -8.90 2.87
C TYR A 90 -16.14 -9.13 1.38
N GLN A 91 -17.40 -8.98 0.98
CA GLN A 91 -17.86 -9.19 -0.39
C GLN A 91 -18.77 -8.03 -0.81
N GLN A 92 -18.49 -7.45 -1.98
CA GLN A 92 -19.34 -6.42 -2.58
C GLN A 92 -19.60 -6.69 -4.07
N THR A 93 -20.87 -6.62 -4.45
CA THR A 93 -21.34 -6.78 -5.84
C THR A 93 -21.90 -5.47 -6.36
N GLY A 94 -21.18 -4.83 -7.28
CA GLY A 94 -21.58 -3.54 -7.85
C GLY A 94 -21.71 -2.44 -6.79
N SER A 95 -22.78 -1.65 -6.85
CA SER A 95 -23.07 -0.56 -5.90
C SER A 95 -23.84 -1.00 -4.65
N LYS A 96 -24.15 -2.30 -4.50
CA LYS A 96 -24.87 -2.83 -3.34
C LYS A 96 -24.02 -2.68 -2.07
N ALA A 97 -24.69 -2.55 -0.93
CA ALA A 97 -24.00 -2.58 0.36
C ALA A 97 -23.26 -3.91 0.52
N GLY A 98 -21.98 -3.84 0.87
CA GLY A 98 -21.16 -5.02 1.14
C GLY A 98 -21.70 -5.85 2.31
N ARG A 99 -21.26 -7.11 2.35
CA ARG A 99 -21.51 -8.09 3.42
C ARG A 99 -20.18 -8.64 3.91
N ILE A 100 -20.14 -9.14 5.13
CA ILE A 100 -19.04 -9.96 5.63
C ILE A 100 -19.57 -11.39 5.75
N ALA A 101 -19.18 -12.26 4.84
CA ALA A 101 -19.49 -13.69 4.91
C ALA A 101 -18.54 -14.39 5.88
N ILE A 102 -19.04 -15.36 6.62
CA ILE A 102 -18.28 -16.15 7.59
C ILE A 102 -18.09 -17.54 6.99
N TYR A 103 -16.86 -18.03 6.99
CA TYR A 103 -16.49 -19.33 6.44
C TYR A 103 -15.74 -20.18 7.45
N LEU A 104 -15.97 -21.49 7.38
CA LEU A 104 -15.14 -22.52 8.00
C LEU A 104 -14.41 -23.31 6.91
N PRO A 105 -13.09 -23.53 7.02
CA PRO A 105 -12.38 -24.51 6.20
C PRO A 105 -12.93 -25.92 6.46
N VAL A 106 -13.08 -26.71 5.40
CA VAL A 106 -13.38 -28.15 5.42
C VAL A 106 -12.39 -28.85 4.50
N GLU A 107 -12.36 -30.20 4.52
CA GLU A 107 -11.40 -31.01 3.75
C GLU A 107 -11.30 -30.56 2.28
N ASP A 108 -12.45 -30.36 1.63
CA ASP A 108 -12.56 -29.96 0.22
C ASP A 108 -13.18 -28.55 0.03
N GLY A 109 -12.65 -27.56 0.76
CA GLY A 109 -12.97 -26.15 0.54
C GLY A 109 -13.56 -25.46 1.76
N PHE A 110 -14.72 -24.81 1.59
CA PHE A 110 -15.27 -23.93 2.63
C PHE A 110 -16.78 -24.08 2.79
N THR A 111 -17.24 -24.04 4.04
CA THR A 111 -18.67 -23.90 4.36
C THR A 111 -18.95 -22.47 4.79
N LYS A 112 -19.87 -21.78 4.11
CA LYS A 112 -20.38 -20.48 4.57
C LYS A 112 -21.34 -20.72 5.74
N THR A 113 -20.97 -20.29 6.94
CA THR A 113 -21.73 -20.52 8.18
C THR A 113 -22.62 -19.34 8.55
N GLY A 114 -22.41 -18.18 7.94
CA GLY A 114 -23.23 -17.00 8.21
C GLY A 114 -22.78 -15.77 7.44
N GLU A 115 -23.42 -14.65 7.76
CA GLU A 115 -23.02 -13.34 7.27
C GLU A 115 -23.40 -12.22 8.25
N LEU A 116 -22.63 -11.14 8.20
CA LEU A 116 -22.89 -9.91 8.92
C LEU A 116 -23.10 -8.77 7.90
N PRO A 117 -24.00 -7.81 8.21
CA PRO A 117 -24.04 -6.57 7.45
C PRO A 117 -22.76 -5.76 7.68
N VAL A 118 -22.50 -4.78 6.83
CA VAL A 118 -21.42 -3.79 7.00
C VAL A 118 -22.04 -2.45 7.44
N PRO A 119 -21.38 -1.64 8.29
CA PRO A 119 -21.90 -0.32 8.63
C PRO A 119 -22.17 0.52 7.39
N ARG A 120 -23.19 1.38 7.46
CA ARG A 120 -23.47 2.33 6.38
C ARG A 120 -22.47 3.48 6.44
N PHE A 121 -21.63 3.58 5.42
CA PHE A 121 -20.74 4.72 5.21
C PHE A 121 -20.56 4.96 3.72
N LYS A 122 -20.13 6.18 3.38
CA LYS A 122 -19.69 6.53 2.03
C LYS A 122 -18.19 6.70 2.05
N ASN A 123 -17.47 5.73 1.51
CA ASN A 123 -16.05 5.86 1.25
C ASN A 123 -15.85 6.70 -0.01
N ASN A 124 -14.96 7.68 0.04
CA ASN A 124 -14.58 8.48 -1.12
C ASN A 124 -13.28 7.96 -1.76
N SER A 125 -12.56 7.06 -1.09
CA SER A 125 -11.36 6.43 -1.63
C SER A 125 -11.68 5.19 -2.47
N GLU A 126 -10.77 4.86 -3.40
CA GLU A 126 -10.72 3.55 -4.07
C GLU A 126 -10.16 2.46 -3.15
N GLN A 127 -9.57 2.85 -2.02
CA GLN A 127 -9.02 1.97 -1.01
C GLN A 127 -9.99 1.82 0.15
N LEU A 128 -10.17 0.58 0.60
CA LEU A 128 -10.92 0.24 1.80
C LEU A 128 -10.15 -0.86 2.52
N GLY A 129 -9.61 -0.55 3.69
CA GLY A 129 -9.08 -1.55 4.61
C GLY A 129 -10.15 -1.91 5.64
N MET A 130 -10.24 -3.17 6.01
CA MET A 130 -11.16 -3.63 7.05
C MET A 130 -10.50 -4.69 7.91
N HIS A 131 -10.79 -4.66 9.20
CA HIS A 131 -10.48 -5.75 10.11
C HIS A 131 -11.61 -5.97 11.12
N LEU A 132 -12.22 -7.16 11.08
CA LEU A 132 -13.21 -7.63 12.04
C LEU A 132 -12.51 -8.48 13.10
N THR A 133 -12.69 -8.12 14.38
CA THR A 133 -12.15 -8.89 15.51
C THR A 133 -12.80 -10.27 15.61
N SER A 134 -12.11 -11.24 16.20
CA SER A 134 -12.59 -12.63 16.36
C SER A 134 -13.92 -12.72 17.12
N ASP A 135 -14.14 -11.85 18.11
CA ASP A 135 -15.41 -11.74 18.84
C ASP A 135 -16.56 -11.13 18.02
N ARG A 136 -16.26 -10.64 16.80
CA ARG A 136 -17.15 -9.97 15.85
C ARG A 136 -17.80 -8.70 16.41
N GLN A 137 -17.28 -8.15 17.51
CA GLN A 137 -17.84 -6.96 18.16
C GLN A 137 -17.26 -5.66 17.62
N ARG A 138 -16.08 -5.69 17.00
CA ARG A 138 -15.38 -4.48 16.55
C ARG A 138 -14.91 -4.63 15.10
N LEU A 139 -15.22 -3.62 14.31
CA LEU A 139 -14.79 -3.51 12.92
C LEU A 139 -13.94 -2.25 12.77
N TYR A 140 -12.64 -2.45 12.57
CA TYR A 140 -11.70 -1.39 12.24
C TYR A 140 -11.72 -1.17 10.73
N LEU A 141 -11.69 0.09 10.32
CA LEU A 141 -11.78 0.48 8.91
C LEU A 141 -10.64 1.45 8.60
N SER A 142 -10.07 1.35 7.41
CA SER A 142 -9.28 2.39 6.76
C SER A 142 -10.08 2.89 5.57
N ALA A 143 -10.50 4.16 5.59
CA ALA A 143 -11.38 4.72 4.58
C ALA A 143 -11.30 6.25 4.54
N GLU A 144 -11.70 6.85 3.42
CA GLU A 144 -11.89 8.30 3.33
C GLU A 144 -13.37 8.64 3.53
N LEU A 145 -13.76 8.92 4.77
CA LEU A 145 -15.12 9.33 5.11
C LEU A 145 -15.25 10.86 5.10
N GLY A 146 -16.47 11.39 5.18
CA GLY A 146 -16.72 12.82 5.02
C GLY A 146 -16.08 13.76 6.08
N LYS A 147 -15.45 13.21 7.12
CA LYS A 147 -14.74 13.97 8.17
C LYS A 147 -13.34 13.40 8.43
N SER A 148 -12.69 12.82 7.42
CA SER A 148 -11.28 12.41 7.55
C SER A 148 -10.39 13.62 7.88
N GLU A 149 -9.43 13.44 8.77
CA GLU A 149 -8.29 14.32 9.04
C GLU A 149 -7.27 14.24 7.89
N GLY A 150 -7.11 13.07 7.29
CA GLY A 150 -6.23 12.78 6.15
C GLY A 150 -6.96 12.22 4.93
N TYR A 151 -6.37 11.20 4.32
CA TYR A 151 -6.93 10.47 3.17
C TYR A 151 -7.78 9.30 3.68
N GLU A 152 -7.24 8.09 3.56
CA GLU A 152 -7.71 6.96 4.32
C GLU A 152 -7.28 7.14 5.77
N ASP A 153 -8.25 7.32 6.66
CA ASP A 153 -8.03 7.34 8.09
C ASP A 153 -8.58 6.06 8.71
N LEU A 154 -8.14 5.79 9.94
CA LEU A 154 -8.60 4.69 10.76
C LEU A 154 -9.87 5.06 11.55
N TYR A 155 -10.87 4.19 11.45
CA TYR A 155 -12.15 4.29 12.14
C TYR A 155 -12.46 2.99 12.90
N LEU A 156 -13.28 3.11 13.93
CA LEU A 156 -13.88 1.99 14.65
C LEU A 156 -15.40 2.01 14.51
N SER A 157 -15.97 0.87 14.16
CA SER A 157 -17.39 0.58 14.28
C SER A 157 -17.61 -0.56 15.26
N GLN A 158 -18.63 -0.47 16.10
CA GLN A 158 -18.92 -1.47 17.13
C GLN A 158 -20.27 -2.13 16.87
N TRP A 159 -20.38 -3.42 17.14
CA TRP A 159 -21.64 -4.14 17.10
C TRP A 159 -22.39 -3.92 18.41
N GLN A 160 -23.53 -3.24 18.34
CA GLN A 160 -24.32 -2.89 19.51
C GLN A 160 -25.80 -2.99 19.16
N ASN A 161 -26.59 -3.66 20.00
CA ASN A 161 -28.04 -3.81 19.82
C ASN A 161 -28.43 -4.35 18.43
N GLY A 162 -27.72 -5.37 17.95
CA GLY A 162 -28.01 -6.03 16.67
C GLY A 162 -27.66 -5.22 15.42
N ARG A 163 -26.85 -4.16 15.55
CA ARG A 163 -26.39 -3.35 14.41
C ARG A 163 -25.00 -2.77 14.63
N TRP A 164 -24.33 -2.43 13.54
CA TRP A 164 -23.12 -1.64 13.61
C TRP A 164 -23.42 -0.18 13.97
N THR A 165 -22.58 0.41 14.82
CA THR A 165 -22.55 1.86 15.00
C THR A 165 -22.08 2.54 13.71
N LYS A 166 -22.28 3.85 13.61
CA LYS A 166 -21.57 4.62 12.59
C LYS A 166 -20.05 4.54 12.85
N PRO A 167 -19.20 4.39 11.83
CA PRO A 167 -17.75 4.44 12.02
C PRO A 167 -17.34 5.74 12.72
N GLN A 168 -16.63 5.61 13.83
CA GLN A 168 -16.08 6.70 14.62
C GLN A 168 -14.59 6.83 14.31
N LEU A 169 -14.13 8.04 14.02
CA LEU A 169 -12.73 8.31 13.75
C LEU A 169 -11.89 7.98 14.99
N LEU A 170 -10.76 7.28 14.81
CA LEU A 170 -9.82 7.01 15.89
C LEU A 170 -9.00 8.26 16.25
N ALA A 171 -8.26 8.18 17.37
CA ALA A 171 -7.50 9.30 17.92
C ALA A 171 -6.48 9.90 16.92
N LYS A 172 -6.19 11.19 17.07
CA LYS A 172 -5.20 11.92 16.24
C LYS A 172 -3.78 11.37 16.31
N ALA A 173 -3.45 10.58 17.32
CA ALA A 173 -2.15 9.91 17.41
C ALA A 173 -1.97 8.87 16.28
N VAL A 174 -3.04 8.18 15.89
CA VAL A 174 -2.98 7.18 14.82
C VAL A 174 -3.30 7.77 13.45
N ASN A 175 -4.22 8.72 13.36
CA ASN A 175 -4.62 9.34 12.10
C ASN A 175 -3.79 10.59 11.80
N THR A 176 -3.10 10.60 10.66
CA THR A 176 -2.26 11.74 10.25
C THR A 176 -2.80 12.40 8.99
N ARG A 177 -2.00 13.31 8.41
CA ARG A 177 -2.30 13.85 7.09
C ARG A 177 -1.96 12.87 5.96
N SER A 178 -1.17 11.85 6.27
CA SER A 178 -0.86 10.77 5.35
C SER A 178 -1.93 9.67 5.43
N PRO A 179 -2.07 8.85 4.38
CA PRO A 179 -2.89 7.64 4.41
C PRO A 179 -2.46 6.66 5.50
N GLU A 180 -3.43 6.21 6.29
CA GLU A 180 -3.35 5.03 7.13
C GLU A 180 -4.20 3.89 6.56
N PHE A 181 -3.62 2.70 6.42
CA PHE A 181 -4.25 1.57 5.75
C PHE A 181 -3.88 0.22 6.35
N ALA A 182 -4.54 -0.83 5.85
CA ALA A 182 -4.41 -2.21 6.31
C ALA A 182 -4.49 -2.37 7.84
N PRO A 183 -5.58 -1.91 8.50
CA PRO A 183 -5.75 -2.13 9.92
C PRO A 183 -5.75 -3.64 10.23
N PHE A 184 -5.21 -3.98 11.39
CA PHE A 184 -5.17 -5.33 11.91
C PHE A 184 -5.15 -5.29 13.43
N VAL A 185 -5.93 -6.13 14.10
CA VAL A 185 -5.91 -6.21 15.57
C VAL A 185 -5.56 -7.62 15.99
N ALA A 186 -4.55 -7.73 16.85
CA ALA A 186 -4.20 -8.96 17.54
C ALA A 186 -3.74 -8.63 18.95
N GLU A 187 -4.14 -9.46 19.91
CA GLU A 187 -3.61 -9.42 21.29
C GLU A 187 -3.70 -8.02 21.92
N GLY A 188 -4.84 -7.33 21.73
CA GLY A 188 -5.06 -5.98 22.28
C GLY A 188 -4.21 -4.88 21.63
N THR A 189 -3.59 -5.14 20.47
CA THR A 189 -2.77 -4.17 19.73
C THR A 189 -3.36 -3.93 18.35
N LEU A 190 -3.48 -2.66 17.96
CA LEU A 190 -3.79 -2.24 16.61
C LEU A 190 -2.50 -2.05 15.82
N TYR A 191 -2.40 -2.74 14.70
CA TYR A 191 -1.38 -2.58 13.69
C TYR A 191 -1.98 -1.90 12.45
N PHE A 192 -1.21 -1.06 11.80
CA PHE A 192 -1.62 -0.39 10.56
C PHE A 192 -0.38 0.09 9.81
N SER A 193 -0.50 0.25 8.50
CA SER A 193 0.53 0.89 7.68
C SER A 193 0.22 2.37 7.50
N ARG A 194 1.27 3.21 7.53
CA ARG A 194 1.18 4.65 7.27
C ARG A 194 2.11 5.02 6.13
N LYS A 195 1.61 5.81 5.17
CA LYS A 195 2.42 6.33 4.07
C LYS A 195 3.36 7.45 4.54
N GLU A 196 4.61 7.39 4.12
CA GLU A 196 5.65 8.38 4.39
C GLU A 196 6.50 8.61 3.15
N GLY A 197 6.21 9.69 2.42
CA GLY A 197 6.75 9.87 1.07
C GLY A 197 6.27 8.75 0.14
N GLU A 198 7.19 8.08 -0.55
CA GLU A 198 6.88 6.90 -1.36
C GLU A 198 6.93 5.57 -0.60
N ALA A 199 7.46 5.58 0.62
CA ALA A 199 7.48 4.43 1.49
C ALA A 199 6.18 4.34 2.30
N SER A 200 6.03 3.22 2.99
CA SER A 200 5.10 3.10 4.09
C SER A 200 5.69 2.22 5.15
N TYR A 201 5.34 2.48 6.41
CA TYR A 201 5.83 1.71 7.54
C TYR A 201 4.66 1.17 8.34
N THR A 202 4.83 -0.04 8.87
CA THR A 202 3.88 -0.63 9.81
C THR A 202 4.13 -0.08 11.21
N TYR A 203 3.05 0.38 11.83
CA TYR A 203 2.99 0.89 13.20
C TYR A 203 2.14 -0.04 14.07
N ALA A 204 2.40 -0.02 15.38
CA ALA A 204 1.62 -0.70 16.39
C ALA A 204 1.25 0.26 17.52
N VAL A 205 0.04 0.13 18.07
CA VAL A 205 -0.41 0.87 19.24
C VAL A 205 -1.29 -0.02 20.11
N ALA A 206 -1.10 0.05 21.43
CA ALA A 206 -1.95 -0.66 22.37
C ALA A 206 -3.39 -0.15 22.29
N LEU A 207 -4.35 -1.03 22.56
CA LEU A 207 -5.76 -0.69 22.64
C LEU A 207 -6.27 -0.79 24.07
N GLU A 208 -7.13 0.17 24.45
CA GLU A 208 -7.96 0.13 25.64
C GLU A 208 -9.40 0.39 25.21
N ASP A 209 -10.31 -0.53 25.54
CA ASP A 209 -11.70 -0.54 25.07
C ASP A 209 -11.86 -0.38 23.54
N GLY A 210 -10.92 -0.95 22.79
CA GLY A 210 -10.89 -0.89 21.33
C GLY A 210 -10.40 0.44 20.74
N LYS A 211 -9.88 1.36 21.57
CA LYS A 211 -9.32 2.64 21.13
C LYS A 211 -7.81 2.71 21.40
N PRO A 212 -7.04 3.41 20.56
CA PRO A 212 -5.60 3.59 20.80
C PRO A 212 -5.30 4.20 22.18
N LYS A 213 -4.34 3.60 22.88
CA LYS A 213 -3.79 4.05 24.15
C LYS A 213 -2.31 4.35 23.98
N GLY A 214 -1.97 5.64 23.92
CA GLY A 214 -0.61 6.13 23.69
C GLY A 214 -0.30 6.39 22.22
N GLU A 215 0.99 6.59 21.94
CA GLU A 215 1.50 6.89 20.60
C GLU A 215 1.81 5.61 19.82
N PRO A 216 1.56 5.58 18.50
CA PRO A 216 1.94 4.45 17.68
C PRO A 216 3.46 4.35 17.53
N VAL A 217 3.98 3.14 17.64
CA VAL A 217 5.41 2.83 17.50
C VAL A 217 5.63 2.10 16.18
N ARG A 218 6.62 2.55 15.40
CA ARG A 218 7.03 1.86 14.18
C ARG A 218 7.59 0.49 14.53
N LEU A 219 7.14 -0.57 13.86
CA LEU A 219 7.71 -1.90 14.05
C LEU A 219 9.19 -1.93 13.66
N PRO A 220 10.05 -2.69 14.36
CA PRO A 220 11.45 -2.79 14.00
C PRO A 220 11.66 -3.60 12.71
N ALA A 221 12.87 -3.54 12.16
CA ALA A 221 13.32 -4.49 11.16
C ALA A 221 13.17 -5.94 11.68
N PRO A 222 12.94 -6.93 10.80
CA PRO A 222 12.90 -6.83 9.33
C PRO A 222 11.53 -6.37 8.75
N LYS A 223 10.52 -6.13 9.60
CA LYS A 223 9.15 -5.81 9.16
C LYS A 223 9.05 -4.46 8.48
N ASN A 224 9.86 -3.51 8.94
CA ASN A 224 10.05 -2.22 8.29
C ASN A 224 11.46 -2.13 7.72
N GLN A 225 11.54 -1.56 6.52
CA GLN A 225 12.78 -1.27 5.80
C GLN A 225 12.65 0.12 5.17
N ASP A 226 13.71 0.90 5.23
CA ASP A 226 13.70 2.27 4.73
C ASP A 226 13.50 2.32 3.22
N GLY A 227 12.60 3.21 2.77
CA GLY A 227 12.29 3.37 1.35
C GLY A 227 11.47 2.22 0.75
N VAL A 228 10.95 1.30 1.57
CA VAL A 228 10.11 0.17 1.13
C VAL A 228 8.65 0.46 1.48
N PHE A 229 7.74 0.08 0.59
CA PHE A 229 6.30 0.20 0.85
C PHE A 229 5.81 -1.01 1.65
N GLN A 230 5.64 -0.88 2.96
CA GLN A 230 5.01 -1.92 3.78
C GLN A 230 3.48 -1.86 3.64
N ALA A 231 2.93 -2.85 2.93
CA ALA A 231 1.54 -2.86 2.51
C ALA A 231 0.58 -3.39 3.57
N SER A 232 0.95 -4.47 4.27
CA SER A 232 0.14 -5.05 5.35
C SER A 232 0.98 -5.87 6.33
N TYR A 233 0.45 -6.05 7.54
CA TYR A 233 1.02 -6.88 8.59
C TYR A 233 -0.09 -7.66 9.30
N ARG A 234 0.17 -8.92 9.62
CA ARG A 234 -0.71 -9.87 10.31
C ARG A 234 0.09 -10.68 11.33
N LYS A 235 -0.59 -11.11 12.39
CA LYS A 235 -0.02 -11.96 13.44
C LYS A 235 -1.05 -12.99 13.92
N VAL A 236 -0.67 -14.26 13.96
CA VAL A 236 -1.50 -15.34 14.53
C VAL A 236 -0.60 -16.18 15.43
N GLY A 237 -0.81 -16.07 16.75
CA GLY A 237 0.09 -16.69 17.72
C GLY A 237 1.54 -16.23 17.53
N GLU A 238 2.45 -17.18 17.34
CA GLU A 238 3.87 -16.89 17.10
C GLU A 238 4.21 -16.56 15.65
N ARG A 239 3.25 -16.68 14.72
CA ARG A 239 3.46 -16.45 13.30
C ARG A 239 3.16 -15.00 12.94
N GLU A 240 4.08 -14.39 12.21
CA GLU A 240 3.94 -13.04 11.69
C GLU A 240 4.04 -13.09 10.17
N LEU A 241 3.14 -12.38 9.49
CA LEU A 241 3.08 -12.29 8.04
C LEU A 241 3.07 -10.81 7.66
N TRP A 242 3.91 -10.41 6.71
CA TRP A 242 3.87 -9.04 6.19
C TRP A 242 4.13 -9.00 4.70
N MET A 243 3.60 -7.98 4.06
CA MET A 243 3.75 -7.76 2.64
C MET A 243 4.47 -6.43 2.39
N SER A 244 5.50 -6.47 1.56
CA SER A 244 6.29 -5.31 1.18
C SER A 244 6.29 -5.12 -0.33
N GLY A 245 6.53 -3.89 -0.79
CA GLY A 245 6.65 -3.55 -2.20
C GLY A 245 7.84 -2.62 -2.45
N LYS A 246 8.65 -2.93 -3.46
CA LYS A 246 9.75 -2.09 -3.93
C LYS A 246 9.93 -2.26 -5.43
N ASP A 247 10.00 -1.14 -6.16
CA ASP A 247 10.25 -1.12 -7.62
C ASP A 247 9.30 -2.04 -8.43
N GLY A 248 8.04 -2.10 -8.00
CA GLY A 248 7.00 -2.94 -8.61
C GLY A 248 7.05 -4.42 -8.25
N LEU A 249 8.07 -4.88 -7.52
CA LEU A 249 8.11 -6.21 -6.92
C LEU A 249 7.40 -6.18 -5.56
N GLN A 250 6.47 -7.10 -5.34
CA GLN A 250 5.82 -7.32 -4.06
C GLN A 250 6.26 -8.67 -3.49
N THR A 251 6.61 -8.69 -2.20
CA THR A 251 7.05 -9.89 -1.48
C THR A 251 6.20 -10.07 -0.24
N VAL A 252 5.69 -11.28 -0.05
CA VAL A 252 5.02 -11.73 1.17
C VAL A 252 6.02 -12.55 1.99
N TYR A 253 6.25 -12.14 3.22
CA TYR A 253 7.12 -12.82 4.16
C TYR A 253 6.31 -13.49 5.26
N LEU A 254 6.76 -14.68 5.66
CA LEU A 254 6.30 -15.38 6.86
C LEU A 254 7.48 -15.55 7.82
N LEU A 255 7.25 -15.26 9.10
CA LEU A 255 8.18 -15.53 10.19
C LEU A 255 7.46 -16.39 11.24
N GLY A 256 8.05 -17.52 11.60
CA GLY A 256 7.49 -18.44 12.58
C GLY A 256 8.12 -19.83 12.50
N PRO A 257 7.67 -20.79 13.32
CA PRO A 257 8.05 -22.19 13.12
C PRO A 257 7.66 -22.62 11.71
N SER A 258 8.58 -23.30 11.02
CA SER A 258 8.39 -23.76 9.64
C SER A 258 7.04 -24.45 9.49
N LEU A 259 6.30 -24.11 8.44
CA LEU A 259 5.24 -24.99 7.95
C LEU A 259 5.92 -26.36 7.76
N GLU A 260 5.50 -27.39 8.49
CA GLU A 260 6.01 -28.74 8.20
C GLU A 260 5.83 -28.98 6.70
N ALA A 261 6.88 -29.48 6.06
CA ALA A 261 7.09 -29.47 4.61
C ALA A 261 5.84 -29.87 3.81
N GLY A 262 5.07 -28.85 3.43
CA GLY A 262 3.90 -28.92 2.55
C GLY A 262 3.70 -27.63 1.74
N ALA A 263 4.69 -26.72 1.76
CA ALA A 263 4.74 -25.54 0.93
C ALA A 263 6.11 -25.52 0.22
N ASN A 264 6.10 -25.97 -1.03
CA ASN A 264 7.26 -26.07 -1.91
C ASN A 264 8.11 -24.79 -1.89
N SER A 265 9.37 -24.95 -1.49
CA SER A 265 10.45 -24.01 -1.74
C SER A 265 10.62 -23.82 -3.25
N LEU A 266 10.28 -22.64 -3.76
CA LEU A 266 10.68 -22.20 -5.10
C LEU A 266 12.12 -21.67 -5.07
N THR A 267 13.09 -22.49 -4.67
CA THR A 267 14.52 -22.26 -4.94
C THR A 267 15.27 -23.59 -4.88
N ASP A 268 15.41 -24.26 -6.02
CA ASP A 268 16.61 -25.03 -6.35
C ASP A 268 16.55 -25.51 -7.81
N ALA A 269 17.22 -24.76 -8.70
CA ALA A 269 17.72 -25.26 -9.98
C ALA A 269 18.64 -24.21 -10.63
N ALA A 270 19.81 -23.96 -10.03
CA ALA A 270 20.92 -23.33 -10.73
C ALA A 270 22.27 -23.74 -10.13
N ALA A 271 22.75 -24.94 -10.44
CA ALA A 271 24.17 -25.24 -10.65
C ALA A 271 24.42 -26.70 -11.07
N ALA A 272 25.38 -26.86 -12.00
CA ALA A 272 25.99 -28.08 -12.54
C ALA A 272 25.10 -28.88 -13.53
N VAL A 273 25.50 -29.15 -14.78
CA VAL A 273 26.71 -29.90 -15.20
C VAL A 273 27.14 -29.51 -16.65
N ALA A 274 28.44 -29.62 -16.94
CA ALA A 274 29.11 -29.34 -18.23
C ALA A 274 29.02 -30.52 -19.25
N PRO A 275 29.69 -30.56 -20.44
CA PRO A 275 29.01 -30.61 -21.74
C PRO A 275 29.27 -31.86 -22.64
N ALA A 276 28.59 -31.87 -23.81
CA ALA A 276 28.86 -32.55 -25.12
C ALA A 276 28.28 -33.97 -25.37
N PRO A 277 28.13 -34.46 -26.65
CA PRO A 277 28.41 -33.85 -27.97
C PRO A 277 27.29 -33.91 -29.05
N GLU A 278 27.55 -33.28 -30.19
CA GLU A 278 26.76 -33.14 -31.44
C GLU A 278 26.40 -34.46 -32.15
N GLN A 279 25.21 -34.51 -32.80
CA GLN A 279 24.98 -35.28 -34.04
C GLN A 279 23.95 -34.63 -34.98
N ASN A 280 24.20 -34.82 -36.28
CA ASN A 280 23.62 -34.20 -37.48
C ASN A 280 22.20 -34.64 -37.88
N VAL A 281 21.44 -33.65 -38.41
CA VAL A 281 20.38 -33.54 -39.46
C VAL A 281 19.85 -34.82 -40.19
N PRO A 282 18.58 -34.83 -40.71
CA PRO A 282 18.25 -34.11 -41.95
C PRO A 282 16.87 -33.41 -42.04
N ARG A 283 16.86 -32.48 -43.01
CA ARG A 283 15.86 -31.55 -43.55
C ARG A 283 14.61 -32.20 -44.17
N ALA A 284 13.45 -31.53 -44.04
CA ALA A 284 12.29 -31.63 -44.93
C ALA A 284 11.51 -30.28 -44.93
N GLU A 285 10.72 -30.08 -45.97
CA GLU A 285 10.43 -28.79 -46.62
C GLU A 285 9.18 -28.03 -46.13
N ASN A 286 9.17 -26.75 -46.50
CA ASN A 286 8.19 -25.68 -46.32
C ASN A 286 6.70 -26.03 -46.48
N THR A 287 5.86 -25.33 -45.71
CA THR A 287 4.73 -24.55 -46.26
C THR A 287 4.51 -23.26 -45.46
N GLU A 288 4.30 -22.18 -46.19
CA GLU A 288 4.11 -20.80 -45.74
C GLU A 288 2.77 -20.60 -45.01
N GLU A 289 2.77 -19.83 -43.92
CA GLU A 289 1.62 -19.01 -43.53
C GLU A 289 2.10 -17.64 -43.01
N VAL A 290 1.52 -16.59 -43.59
CA VAL A 290 1.94 -15.19 -43.50
C VAL A 290 1.45 -14.56 -42.20
N ALA A 291 2.38 -14.08 -41.37
CA ALA A 291 2.10 -13.17 -40.25
C ALA A 291 2.45 -11.71 -40.62
N PRO A 292 1.66 -10.70 -40.22
CA PRO A 292 2.02 -9.29 -40.41
C PRO A 292 3.12 -8.83 -39.42
N PRO A 293 3.88 -7.77 -39.77
CA PRO A 293 5.18 -7.51 -39.16
C PRO A 293 5.08 -6.86 -37.77
N ALA A 294 5.85 -7.42 -36.84
CA ALA A 294 6.33 -6.74 -35.64
C ALA A 294 7.50 -5.82 -36.03
N LEU A 295 7.36 -4.52 -35.77
CA LEU A 295 8.48 -3.57 -35.83
C LEU A 295 9.35 -3.76 -34.60
N ALA A 296 10.56 -4.28 -34.84
CA ALA A 296 11.66 -4.28 -33.89
C ALA A 296 12.13 -2.83 -33.64
N LEU A 297 12.23 -2.45 -32.38
CA LEU A 297 13.04 -1.32 -31.95
C LEU A 297 14.37 -1.89 -31.45
N THR A 298 15.40 -1.67 -32.28
CA THR A 298 16.80 -1.89 -31.98
C THR A 298 17.26 -1.02 -30.81
N ALA A 299 18.08 -1.61 -29.96
CA ALA A 299 18.83 -0.90 -28.95
C ALA A 299 19.89 0.00 -29.61
N ALA A 300 19.93 1.26 -29.19
CA ALA A 300 21.14 2.05 -29.17
C ALA A 300 21.14 2.83 -27.85
N ALA A 301 21.97 2.38 -26.93
CA ALA A 301 22.38 3.18 -25.78
C ALA A 301 23.13 4.41 -26.31
N GLN A 302 22.65 5.59 -25.96
CA GLN A 302 23.45 6.81 -25.97
C GLN A 302 23.25 7.51 -24.63
N ASP A 303 24.39 7.79 -24.01
CA ASP A 303 24.55 8.62 -22.82
C ASP A 303 23.67 9.86 -22.89
N MET A 304 22.78 10.00 -21.91
CA MET A 304 22.13 11.25 -21.59
C MET A 304 22.40 11.54 -20.12
N ALA A 305 23.40 12.38 -19.88
CA ALA A 305 23.62 13.05 -18.62
C ALA A 305 22.33 13.73 -18.13
N PRO A 306 22.07 13.83 -16.82
CA PRO A 306 20.87 14.46 -16.33
C PRO A 306 20.91 15.97 -16.62
N LEU A 307 20.05 16.42 -17.54
CA LEU A 307 19.71 17.82 -17.70
C LEU A 307 18.95 18.28 -16.44
N VAL A 308 19.69 18.82 -15.48
CA VAL A 308 19.17 19.80 -14.54
C VAL A 308 18.99 21.08 -15.35
N PRO A 309 17.78 21.60 -15.58
CA PRO A 309 17.65 22.92 -16.15
C PRO A 309 18.14 23.91 -15.10
N GLU A 310 19.29 24.53 -15.33
CA GLU A 310 19.65 25.76 -14.65
C GLU A 310 18.64 26.82 -15.09
N SER A 311 17.74 27.23 -14.20
CA SER A 311 16.79 28.30 -14.45
C SER A 311 17.54 29.63 -14.66
N PRO A 312 17.40 30.31 -15.80
CA PRO A 312 18.04 31.59 -16.00
C PRO A 312 17.27 32.67 -15.23
N THR A 313 17.95 33.38 -14.33
CA THR A 313 17.42 34.62 -13.74
C THR A 313 17.49 35.72 -14.80
N VAL A 314 16.35 36.09 -15.40
CA VAL A 314 16.30 37.22 -16.34
C VAL A 314 16.21 38.52 -15.53
N ARG A 315 17.20 39.40 -15.69
CA ARG A 315 17.17 40.78 -15.18
C ARG A 315 16.75 41.70 -16.31
N GLU A 316 15.56 42.29 -16.21
CA GLU A 316 15.11 43.33 -17.13
C GLU A 316 15.36 44.71 -16.49
N THR A 317 16.04 45.61 -17.21
CA THR A 317 16.30 46.98 -16.75
C THR A 317 15.46 47.97 -17.53
N ALA A 318 14.60 48.73 -16.86
CA ALA A 318 14.04 49.99 -17.36
C ALA A 318 14.99 51.16 -17.04
N PRO A 319 14.98 52.26 -17.82
CA PRO A 319 15.82 53.42 -17.54
C PRO A 319 15.24 54.20 -16.36
N GLY A 320 15.72 53.90 -15.15
CA GLY A 320 15.31 54.62 -13.94
C GLY A 320 15.33 53.78 -12.67
N GLY A 321 16.50 53.23 -12.29
CA GLY A 321 16.95 53.07 -10.90
C GLY A 321 16.18 52.22 -9.87
N ASP A 322 14.93 51.79 -10.11
CA ASP A 322 14.17 51.00 -9.15
C ASP A 322 14.22 49.51 -9.50
N VAL A 323 14.59 48.68 -8.51
CA VAL A 323 14.67 47.22 -8.64
C VAL A 323 13.25 46.67 -8.88
N ILE A 324 13.00 46.24 -10.11
CA ILE A 324 11.79 45.51 -10.50
C ILE A 324 11.85 44.13 -9.82
N ALA A 325 10.73 43.69 -9.24
CA ALA A 325 10.63 42.42 -8.50
C ALA A 325 11.30 41.25 -9.24
N GLU A 326 12.11 40.45 -8.53
CA GLU A 326 12.71 39.24 -9.10
C GLU A 326 11.59 38.28 -9.55
N VAL A 327 11.46 38.09 -10.87
CA VAL A 327 10.50 37.16 -11.45
C VAL A 327 11.10 35.76 -11.39
N PHE A 328 10.53 34.91 -10.54
CA PHE A 328 10.90 33.49 -10.47
C PHE A 328 10.03 32.69 -11.43
N GLU A 329 10.66 31.93 -12.33
CA GLU A 329 9.94 30.92 -13.11
C GLU A 329 9.25 29.92 -12.17
N GLY A 330 7.99 29.57 -12.46
CA GLY A 330 7.23 28.65 -11.64
C GLY A 330 7.73 27.21 -11.71
N GLN A 331 7.31 26.37 -10.76
CA GLN A 331 7.62 24.94 -10.76
C GLN A 331 6.36 24.12 -11.04
N GLN A 332 6.48 23.11 -11.90
CA GLN A 332 5.41 22.13 -12.16
C GLN A 332 5.77 20.77 -11.59
N LEU A 333 4.80 20.10 -10.95
CA LEU A 333 4.94 18.76 -10.41
C LEU A 333 3.88 17.86 -11.06
N TYR A 334 4.28 16.71 -11.61
CA TYR A 334 3.38 15.84 -12.37
C TYR A 334 3.03 14.56 -11.61
N TYR A 335 1.84 14.02 -11.88
CA TYR A 335 1.28 12.90 -11.13
C TYR A 335 0.77 11.80 -12.07
N ALA A 336 0.95 10.55 -11.66
CA ALA A 336 0.30 9.41 -12.30
C ALA A 336 -1.23 9.48 -12.12
N LEU A 337 -1.94 8.60 -12.85
CA LEU A 337 -3.37 8.42 -12.65
C LEU A 337 -3.62 7.95 -11.20
N ASN A 338 -4.64 8.50 -10.55
CA ASN A 338 -5.00 8.23 -9.15
C ASN A 338 -3.93 8.57 -8.10
N GLN A 339 -2.85 9.26 -8.48
CA GLN A 339 -1.81 9.71 -7.57
C GLN A 339 -2.05 11.16 -7.12
N VAL A 340 -2.00 11.39 -5.80
CA VAL A 340 -2.08 12.72 -5.18
C VAL A 340 -0.81 13.12 -4.44
N PHE A 341 0.03 12.15 -4.09
CA PHE A 341 1.36 12.37 -3.51
C PHE A 341 2.37 12.58 -4.61
N MET A 342 3.26 13.54 -4.44
CA MET A 342 4.36 13.77 -5.38
C MET A 342 5.34 12.60 -5.32
N GLY A 343 5.81 12.15 -6.49
CA GLY A 343 6.86 11.13 -6.56
C GLY A 343 8.25 11.69 -6.18
N PRO A 344 9.30 10.85 -6.13
CA PRO A 344 10.64 11.28 -5.69
C PRO A 344 11.31 12.30 -6.62
N ALA A 345 11.01 12.24 -7.92
CA ALA A 345 11.52 13.21 -8.88
C ALA A 345 10.89 14.58 -8.64
N GLU A 346 9.57 14.63 -8.49
CA GLU A 346 8.81 15.83 -8.16
C GLU A 346 9.17 16.40 -6.78
N GLU A 347 9.36 15.56 -5.76
CA GLU A 347 9.84 16.02 -4.45
C GLU A 347 11.22 16.68 -4.55
N ARG A 348 12.16 16.06 -5.27
CA ARG A 348 13.50 16.63 -5.48
C ARG A 348 13.43 17.97 -6.21
N ALA A 349 12.62 18.05 -7.27
CA ALA A 349 12.41 19.29 -8.02
C ALA A 349 11.80 20.37 -7.12
N LEU A 350 10.76 20.06 -6.36
CA LEU A 350 10.13 20.97 -5.41
C LEU A 350 11.13 21.47 -4.35
N ARG A 351 11.91 20.56 -3.77
CA ARG A 351 12.91 20.91 -2.75
C ARG A 351 14.00 21.82 -3.30
N ALA A 352 14.49 21.55 -4.50
CA ALA A 352 15.48 22.40 -5.17
C ALA A 352 14.91 23.80 -5.45
N PHE A 353 13.70 23.85 -6.02
CA PHE A 353 12.99 25.09 -6.28
C PHE A 353 12.82 25.97 -5.02
N LEU A 354 12.27 25.41 -3.94
CA LEU A 354 12.00 26.15 -2.70
C LEU A 354 13.27 26.65 -1.97
N LYS A 355 14.39 25.94 -2.11
CA LYS A 355 15.69 26.38 -1.55
C LYS A 355 16.18 27.65 -2.22
N ASN A 356 15.91 27.83 -3.50
CA ASN A 356 16.36 28.98 -4.29
C ASN A 356 15.46 30.22 -4.15
N LEU A 357 14.28 30.08 -3.54
CA LEU A 357 13.38 31.23 -3.34
C LEU A 357 13.84 32.17 -2.21
N PRO A 358 13.44 33.45 -2.22
CA PRO A 358 13.62 34.36 -1.10
C PRO A 358 12.92 33.86 0.16
N SER A 359 13.49 34.08 1.35
CA SER A 359 12.94 33.58 2.62
C SER A 359 11.50 34.03 2.92
N ALA A 360 10.98 35.07 2.25
CA ALA A 360 9.64 35.63 2.45
C ALA A 360 8.76 35.57 1.18
N ALA A 361 9.04 34.66 0.24
CA ALA A 361 8.32 34.57 -1.03
C ALA A 361 6.81 34.26 -0.87
N SER A 362 5.98 34.80 -1.77
CA SER A 362 4.57 34.44 -1.86
C SER A 362 4.36 33.39 -2.95
N ILE A 363 3.82 32.23 -2.59
CA ILE A 363 3.68 31.08 -3.48
C ILE A 363 2.19 30.73 -3.63
N THR A 364 1.69 30.79 -4.86
CA THR A 364 0.39 30.23 -5.24
C THR A 364 0.58 28.80 -5.73
N ILE A 365 -0.08 27.85 -5.07
CA ILE A 365 -0.04 26.42 -5.36
C ILE A 365 -1.37 26.03 -5.99
N THR A 366 -1.40 25.77 -7.28
CA THR A 366 -2.61 25.37 -7.99
C THR A 366 -2.55 23.90 -8.34
N GLY A 367 -3.47 23.11 -7.78
CA GLY A 367 -3.57 21.69 -8.10
C GLY A 367 -4.54 21.45 -9.25
N TYR A 368 -4.15 20.57 -10.16
CA TYR A 368 -4.91 20.21 -11.35
C TYR A 368 -5.28 18.73 -11.33
N SER A 369 -6.45 18.40 -11.84
CA SER A 369 -6.83 17.04 -12.22
C SER A 369 -7.21 17.01 -13.70
N ASP A 370 -7.00 15.87 -14.34
CA ASP A 370 -7.43 15.67 -15.71
C ASP A 370 -8.93 15.36 -15.80
N ALA A 371 -9.45 15.10 -17.00
CA ALA A 371 -10.87 14.84 -17.22
C ALA A 371 -11.35 13.44 -16.80
N ILE A 372 -10.49 12.57 -16.26
CA ILE A 372 -10.81 11.17 -15.92
C ILE A 372 -11.50 11.07 -14.55
N GLY A 373 -12.56 10.26 -14.49
CA GLY A 373 -13.31 9.99 -13.26
C GLY A 373 -14.49 10.93 -13.03
N SER A 374 -15.21 10.71 -11.92
CA SER A 374 -16.40 11.52 -11.57
C SER A 374 -16.01 12.97 -11.27
N THR A 375 -16.94 13.92 -11.50
CA THR A 375 -16.73 15.35 -11.19
C THR A 375 -16.24 15.56 -9.77
N ARG A 376 -16.88 14.89 -8.79
CA ARG A 376 -16.48 14.95 -7.38
C ARG A 376 -15.06 14.44 -7.14
N ALA A 377 -14.67 13.33 -7.78
CA ALA A 377 -13.33 12.77 -7.64
C ALA A 377 -12.27 13.72 -8.21
N LYS A 378 -12.51 14.28 -9.40
CA LYS A 378 -11.59 15.21 -10.08
C LYS A 378 -11.34 16.49 -9.27
N GLU A 379 -12.41 17.15 -8.85
CA GLU A 379 -12.28 18.34 -8.02
C GLU A 379 -11.56 18.05 -6.69
N ARG A 380 -11.83 16.89 -6.09
CA ARG A 380 -11.15 16.49 -4.88
C ARG A 380 -9.65 16.26 -5.12
N VAL A 381 -9.28 15.52 -6.16
CA VAL A 381 -7.87 15.24 -6.50
C VAL A 381 -7.09 16.53 -6.75
N SER A 382 -7.66 17.46 -7.51
CA SER A 382 -7.04 18.78 -7.76
C SER A 382 -6.83 19.57 -6.46
N ARG A 383 -7.83 19.63 -5.57
CA ARG A 383 -7.68 20.25 -4.24
C ARG A 383 -6.62 19.57 -3.37
N GLN A 384 -6.63 18.24 -3.35
CA GLN A 384 -5.72 17.42 -2.54
C GLN A 384 -4.26 17.60 -2.94
N ARG A 385 -3.96 17.60 -4.24
CA ARG A 385 -2.60 17.84 -4.74
C ARG A 385 -2.04 19.19 -4.28
N ALA A 386 -2.83 20.26 -4.35
CA ALA A 386 -2.42 21.57 -3.86
C ALA A 386 -2.20 21.58 -2.34
N ALA A 387 -3.12 20.96 -1.60
CA ALA A 387 -3.06 20.89 -0.14
C ALA A 387 -1.83 20.09 0.35
N LEU A 388 -1.49 18.97 -0.31
CA LEU A 388 -0.31 18.18 0.03
C LEU A 388 0.99 18.93 -0.20
N VAL A 389 1.12 19.62 -1.34
CA VAL A 389 2.31 20.43 -1.62
C VAL A 389 2.45 21.55 -0.59
N LYS A 390 1.35 22.22 -0.21
CA LYS A 390 1.36 23.19 0.89
C LYS A 390 1.78 22.55 2.23
N GLY A 391 1.25 21.37 2.53
CA GLY A 391 1.58 20.61 3.73
C GLY A 391 3.08 20.28 3.81
N TYR A 392 3.64 19.77 2.71
CA TYR A 392 5.07 19.49 2.60
C TYR A 392 5.92 20.74 2.81
N ILE A 393 5.58 21.87 2.18
CA ILE A 393 6.31 23.14 2.36
C ILE A 393 6.30 23.55 3.84
N ASN A 394 5.14 23.55 4.49
CA ASN A 394 5.02 23.91 5.90
C ASN A 394 5.85 22.98 6.81
N GLN A 395 5.91 21.69 6.50
CA GLN A 395 6.64 20.72 7.31
C GLN A 395 8.16 20.84 7.13
N HIS A 396 8.64 20.94 5.90
CA HIS A 396 10.07 20.85 5.59
C HIS A 396 10.77 22.20 5.44
N PHE A 397 10.02 23.29 5.32
CA PHE A 397 10.52 24.67 5.21
C PHE A 397 9.91 25.58 6.30
N ALA A 398 9.59 25.03 7.47
CA ALA A 398 8.99 25.76 8.60
C ALA A 398 9.79 27.00 9.05
N GLY A 399 11.11 27.02 8.83
CA GLY A 399 11.97 28.17 9.12
C GLY A 399 11.88 29.33 8.10
N ARG A 400 11.09 29.16 7.03
CA ARG A 400 10.90 30.16 5.98
C ARG A 400 9.57 30.88 6.19
N ARG A 401 9.53 32.17 5.87
CA ARG A 401 8.34 33.04 5.99
C ARG A 401 7.53 33.06 4.68
N PHE A 402 7.29 31.89 4.10
CA PHE A 402 6.53 31.80 2.86
C PHE A 402 5.04 32.11 3.09
N THR A 403 4.45 32.88 2.19
CA THR A 403 2.99 33.05 2.13
C THR A 403 2.40 32.05 1.13
N LEU A 404 1.58 31.10 1.59
CA LEU A 404 1.11 29.98 0.76
C LEU A 404 -0.40 30.06 0.48
N VAL A 405 -0.76 30.28 -0.78
CA VAL A 405 -2.15 30.30 -1.26
C VAL A 405 -2.43 29.04 -2.07
N THR A 406 -3.51 28.32 -1.79
CA THR A 406 -3.90 27.12 -2.55
C THR A 406 -5.08 27.40 -3.45
N LYS A 407 -5.00 26.96 -4.71
CA LYS A 407 -6.09 26.95 -5.70
C LYS A 407 -6.24 25.54 -6.27
N HIS A 408 -7.35 25.31 -6.97
CA HIS A 408 -7.52 24.06 -7.72
C HIS A 408 -8.31 24.27 -9.00
N GLN A 409 -8.10 23.39 -9.98
CA GLN A 409 -8.83 23.39 -11.25
C GLN A 409 -8.95 21.98 -11.82
N VAL A 410 -10.10 21.66 -12.40
CA VAL A 410 -10.29 20.44 -13.22
C VAL A 410 -10.09 20.81 -14.68
N LEU A 411 -9.19 20.12 -15.36
CA LEU A 411 -8.91 20.32 -16.78
C LEU A 411 -9.80 19.39 -17.62
N THR A 412 -10.11 19.85 -18.83
CA THR A 412 -10.84 19.07 -19.85
C THR A 412 -9.95 18.07 -20.57
N GLU A 413 -8.64 18.29 -20.55
CA GLU A 413 -7.62 17.41 -21.11
C GLU A 413 -7.45 16.15 -20.27
N ARG A 414 -7.07 15.04 -20.92
CA ARG A 414 -6.69 13.79 -20.27
C ARG A 414 -5.17 13.62 -20.29
N GLY A 415 -4.62 12.88 -19.33
CA GLY A 415 -3.22 12.47 -19.37
C GLY A 415 -2.33 13.15 -18.35
N LYS A 416 -1.05 12.76 -18.34
CA LYS A 416 -0.09 13.15 -17.29
C LYS A 416 0.11 14.66 -17.22
N SER A 417 0.14 15.35 -18.36
CA SER A 417 0.28 16.80 -18.44
C SER A 417 -0.83 17.56 -17.70
N ALA A 418 -2.05 17.02 -17.68
CA ALA A 418 -3.20 17.59 -16.99
C ALA A 418 -3.31 17.19 -15.51
N ARG A 419 -2.47 16.25 -15.06
CA ARG A 419 -2.37 15.79 -13.68
C ARG A 419 -1.15 16.41 -13.02
N ARG A 420 -1.27 17.66 -12.58
CA ARG A 420 -0.13 18.43 -12.06
C ARG A 420 -0.44 19.34 -10.89
N VAL A 421 0.61 19.91 -10.30
CA VAL A 421 0.55 21.10 -9.44
C VAL A 421 1.47 22.14 -10.03
N ASP A 422 0.97 23.37 -10.15
CA ASP A 422 1.76 24.52 -10.58
C ASP A 422 2.02 25.43 -9.36
N LEU A 423 3.29 25.74 -9.13
CA LEU A 423 3.75 26.69 -8.11
C LEU A 423 4.16 27.98 -8.81
N GLN A 424 3.46 29.07 -8.52
CA GLN A 424 3.77 30.41 -9.04
C GLN A 424 4.24 31.30 -7.90
N VAL A 425 5.35 31.99 -8.09
CA VAL A 425 5.95 32.87 -7.08
C VAL A 425 5.69 34.32 -7.48
N ARG A 426 5.40 35.15 -6.48
CA ARG A 426 5.23 36.60 -6.61
C ARG A 426 6.01 37.33 -5.53
#